data_AF-A0A831LRU3-F1
#
_entry.id   AF-A0A831LRU3-F1
#
_cell.length_a   1.000
_cell.length_b   1.000
_cell.length_c   1.000
_cell.angle_alpha   90.00
_cell.angle_beta   90.00
_cell.angle_gamma   90.00
#
_symmetry.space_group_name_H-M   'P 1'
#
loop_
_entity.id
_entity.type
_entity.pdbx_description
1 polymer ?
#
loop_
_entity_poly.entity_id
_entity_poly.type
_entity_poly.pdbx_seq_one_letter_code
_entity_poly.pdbx_strand_id
1 'polypeptide(L)'
;LDRITLDHLLNEDSPERIVDSLKGRSFGAVLAAGITEALETGSFANIENELYKQLYARMIAEAKDGIKGGYEFLGYIQMEIDLKNLINLFRFRAHKAGEEIRELLIPGGKAFTVDELQRMSAIEDLNEFIDAARKKTRDPELNALFDELGQKRPVHEVEVLVTKYQLKQMERVSKLYVFSVFPILAYLEMKKYEVTNLRAIARGKEYGLPNERIQGYLVM
;
A
#
# COMPACT_ATOMS: atom_id res chain seq x y z
N LEU A 1 11.84 11.31 -10.73
CA LEU A 1 12.83 11.48 -11.82
C LEU A 1 12.17 12.34 -12.89
N ASP A 2 12.91 13.20 -13.57
CA ASP A 2 12.36 13.98 -14.69
C ASP A 2 12.32 13.12 -15.97
N ARG A 3 11.65 13.64 -17.01
CA ARG A 3 11.49 12.93 -18.28
C ARG A 3 12.82 12.60 -18.94
N ILE A 4 13.77 13.52 -18.92
CA ILE A 4 15.09 13.34 -19.54
C ILE A 4 15.82 12.17 -18.89
N THR A 5 15.79 12.11 -17.54
CA THR A 5 16.39 11.00 -16.80
C THR A 5 15.69 9.69 -17.14
N LEU A 6 14.36 9.67 -17.20
CA LEU A 6 13.61 8.45 -17.56
C LEU A 6 13.93 7.96 -18.97
N ASP A 7 13.97 8.88 -19.95
CA ASP A 7 14.32 8.56 -21.34
C ASP A 7 15.77 8.03 -21.42
N HIS A 8 16.70 8.57 -20.64
CA HIS A 8 18.07 8.03 -20.55
C HIS A 8 18.08 6.60 -19.99
N LEU A 9 17.38 6.35 -18.87
CA LEU A 9 17.35 5.02 -18.24
C LEU A 9 16.71 3.96 -19.15
N LEU A 10 15.72 4.34 -19.96
CA LEU A 10 15.09 3.44 -20.93
C LEU A 10 16.03 3.01 -22.06
N ASN A 11 17.08 3.79 -22.32
CA ASN A 11 18.08 3.50 -23.35
C ASN A 11 19.32 2.76 -22.80
N GLU A 12 19.35 2.42 -21.51
CA GLU A 12 20.44 1.65 -20.92
C GLU A 12 20.42 0.19 -21.37
N ASP A 13 21.61 -0.37 -21.59
CA ASP A 13 21.76 -1.73 -22.12
C ASP A 13 21.45 -2.84 -21.09
N SER A 14 21.28 -2.50 -19.81
CA SER A 14 21.07 -3.49 -18.74
C SER A 14 20.44 -2.86 -17.48
N PRO A 15 19.67 -3.63 -16.69
CA PRO A 15 19.16 -3.20 -15.39
C PRO A 15 20.25 -2.73 -14.42
N GLU A 16 21.43 -3.33 -14.45
CA GLU A 16 22.57 -2.95 -13.61
C GLU A 16 23.06 -1.55 -13.92
N ARG A 17 23.13 -1.16 -15.20
CA ARG A 17 23.46 0.22 -15.60
C ARG A 17 22.40 1.24 -15.21
N ILE A 18 21.13 0.85 -15.24
CA ILE A 18 20.02 1.66 -14.72
C ILE A 18 20.26 1.95 -13.23
N VAL A 19 20.62 0.92 -12.46
CA VAL A 19 20.91 1.04 -11.02
C VAL A 19 22.16 1.90 -10.77
N ASP A 20 23.22 1.71 -11.56
CA ASP A 20 24.43 2.53 -11.48
C ASP A 20 24.15 4.02 -11.71
N SER A 21 23.34 4.34 -12.71
CA SER A 21 22.89 5.71 -13.01
C SER A 21 22.05 6.33 -11.88
N LEU A 22 21.47 5.49 -11.01
CA LEU A 22 20.63 5.91 -9.89
C LEU A 22 21.33 5.92 -8.53
N LYS A 23 22.61 5.52 -8.43
CA LYS A 23 23.36 5.46 -7.16
C LYS A 23 23.33 6.75 -6.33
N GLY A 24 23.35 7.91 -6.99
CA GLY A 24 23.30 9.22 -6.32
C GLY A 24 21.91 9.64 -5.84
N ARG A 25 20.86 8.84 -6.09
CA ARG A 25 19.48 9.11 -5.64
C ARG A 25 19.24 8.49 -4.27
N SER A 26 18.27 9.01 -3.54
CA SER A 26 17.93 8.54 -2.18
C SER A 26 17.62 7.04 -2.11
N PHE A 27 17.07 6.48 -3.20
CA PHE A 27 16.70 5.07 -3.33
C PHE A 27 17.74 4.23 -4.08
N GLY A 28 18.84 4.84 -4.56
CA GLY A 28 19.86 4.14 -5.34
C GLY A 28 20.53 3.01 -4.57
N ALA A 29 20.77 3.21 -3.27
CA ALA A 29 21.34 2.18 -2.40
C ALA A 29 20.45 0.94 -2.27
N VAL A 30 19.13 1.13 -2.19
CA VAL A 30 18.15 0.02 -2.12
C VAL A 30 18.18 -0.79 -3.41
N LEU A 31 18.18 -0.10 -4.56
CA LEU A 31 18.30 -0.74 -5.86
C LEU A 31 19.60 -1.53 -5.99
N ALA A 32 20.74 -0.92 -5.62
CA ALA A 32 22.05 -1.56 -5.71
C ALA A 32 22.19 -2.79 -4.81
N ALA A 33 21.52 -2.80 -3.65
CA ALA A 33 21.59 -3.92 -2.72
C ALA A 33 20.86 -5.18 -3.22
N GLY A 34 19.76 -5.03 -3.96
CA GLY A 34 18.93 -6.18 -4.37
C GLY A 34 19.02 -6.55 -5.85
N ILE A 35 19.60 -5.71 -6.72
CA ILE A 35 19.55 -5.93 -8.18
C ILE A 35 20.14 -7.27 -8.62
N THR A 36 21.24 -7.72 -8.01
CA THR A 36 21.88 -8.99 -8.35
C THR A 36 20.94 -10.18 -8.10
N GLU A 37 20.38 -10.27 -6.89
CA GLU A 37 19.43 -11.32 -6.53
C GLU A 37 18.18 -11.28 -7.40
N ALA A 38 17.66 -10.09 -7.69
CA ALA A 38 16.46 -9.93 -8.51
C ALA A 38 16.66 -10.44 -9.94
N LEU A 39 17.86 -10.26 -10.51
CA LEU A 39 18.19 -10.77 -11.84
C LEU A 39 18.42 -12.28 -11.85
N GLU A 40 19.07 -12.82 -10.81
CA GLU A 40 19.30 -14.26 -10.66
C GLU A 40 17.99 -15.04 -10.48
N THR A 41 17.07 -14.50 -9.69
CA THR A 41 15.77 -15.14 -9.38
C THR A 41 14.67 -14.79 -10.38
N GLY A 42 14.84 -13.70 -11.14
CA GLY A 42 13.79 -13.10 -11.98
C GLY A 42 12.68 -12.41 -11.18
N SER A 43 12.84 -12.23 -9.86
CA SER A 43 11.86 -11.61 -8.98
C SER A 43 12.35 -10.27 -8.45
N PHE A 44 11.60 -9.21 -8.71
CA PHE A 44 11.90 -7.85 -8.20
C PHE A 44 11.17 -7.52 -6.91
N ALA A 45 10.38 -8.45 -6.36
CA ALA A 45 9.50 -8.22 -5.22
C ALA A 45 10.25 -7.69 -3.99
N ASN A 46 11.42 -8.26 -3.68
CA ASN A 46 12.25 -7.84 -2.54
C ASN A 46 12.69 -6.37 -2.66
N ILE A 47 13.17 -5.97 -3.84
CA ILE A 47 13.57 -4.58 -4.11
C ILE A 47 12.38 -3.64 -4.00
N GLU A 48 11.24 -3.98 -4.64
CA GLU A 48 10.04 -3.16 -4.59
C GLU A 48 9.57 -2.91 -3.15
N ASN A 49 9.60 -3.97 -2.35
CA ASN A 49 9.20 -3.91 -0.96
C ASN A 49 10.15 -3.06 -0.10
N GLU A 50 11.47 -3.19 -0.27
CA GLU A 50 12.44 -2.32 0.41
C GLU A 50 12.32 -0.85 -0.03
N LEU A 51 12.01 -0.58 -1.30
CA LEU A 51 11.71 0.77 -1.77
C LEU A 51 10.46 1.34 -1.09
N TYR A 52 9.40 0.53 -0.92
CA TYR A 52 8.20 0.95 -0.18
C TYR A 52 8.50 1.24 1.29
N LYS A 53 9.27 0.38 1.98
CA LYS A 53 9.69 0.62 3.36
C LYS A 53 10.47 1.93 3.49
N GLN A 54 11.42 2.17 2.58
CA GLN A 54 12.21 3.40 2.57
C GLN A 54 11.33 4.63 2.33
N LEU A 55 10.36 4.55 1.40
CA LEU A 55 9.41 5.61 1.12
C LEU A 55 8.61 6.00 2.37
N TYR A 56 8.01 5.03 3.06
CA TYR A 56 7.22 5.30 4.27
C TYR A 56 8.08 5.80 5.43
N ALA A 57 9.26 5.22 5.63
CA ALA A 57 10.20 5.70 6.65
C ALA A 57 10.56 7.18 6.42
N ARG A 58 10.81 7.55 5.16
CA ARG A 58 11.08 8.94 4.79
C ARG A 58 9.89 9.85 5.00
N MET A 59 8.69 9.44 4.57
CA MET A 59 7.47 10.22 4.77
C MET A 59 7.18 10.48 6.25
N ILE A 60 7.40 9.49 7.12
CA ILE A 60 7.27 9.65 8.58
C ILE A 60 8.31 10.63 9.11
N ALA A 61 9.57 10.53 8.68
CA ALA A 61 10.62 11.44 9.10
C ALA A 61 10.32 12.89 8.71
N GLU A 62 9.96 13.13 7.44
CA GLU A 62 9.60 14.46 6.93
C GLU A 62 8.36 15.02 7.64
N ALA A 63 7.35 14.19 7.92
CA ALA A 63 6.16 14.60 8.67
C ALA A 63 6.48 15.01 10.12
N LYS A 64 7.52 14.44 10.72
CA LYS A 64 8.00 14.77 12.09
C LYS A 64 8.95 15.96 12.13
N ASP A 65 9.57 16.32 11.00
CA ASP A 65 10.59 17.37 10.89
C ASP A 65 10.03 18.81 10.94
N GLY A 66 8.75 18.98 11.30
CA GLY A 66 8.15 20.29 11.53
C GLY A 66 7.61 20.98 10.26
N ILE A 67 7.43 20.25 9.16
CA ILE A 67 6.70 20.75 7.99
C ILE A 67 5.27 21.11 8.42
N LYS A 68 4.80 22.32 8.08
CA LYS A 68 3.45 22.78 8.41
C LYS A 68 2.39 21.82 7.81
N GLY A 69 1.51 21.26 8.65
CA GLY A 69 0.55 20.24 8.22
C GLY A 69 1.11 18.81 8.22
N GLY A 70 2.42 18.63 8.42
CA GLY A 70 3.08 17.32 8.42
C GLY A 70 2.62 16.45 9.59
N TYR A 71 2.51 17.03 10.78
CA TYR A 71 2.05 16.29 11.97
C TYR A 71 0.59 15.84 11.84
N GLU A 72 -0.27 16.67 11.26
CA GLU A 72 -1.67 16.34 10.97
C GLU A 72 -1.77 15.21 9.94
N PHE A 73 -0.86 15.18 8.95
CA PHE A 73 -0.82 14.12 7.94
C PHE A 73 -0.16 12.83 8.44
N LEU A 74 0.72 12.91 9.44
CA LEU A 74 1.40 11.74 10.03
C LEU A 74 0.40 10.67 10.44
N GLY A 75 -0.71 11.06 11.08
CA GLY A 75 -1.75 10.11 11.48
C GLY A 75 -2.34 9.32 10.30
N TYR A 76 -2.50 9.96 9.15
CA TYR A 76 -2.96 9.31 7.93
C TYR A 76 -1.90 8.36 7.36
N ILE A 77 -0.63 8.78 7.29
CA ILE A 77 0.48 7.94 6.83
C ILE A 77 0.58 6.65 7.66
N GLN A 78 0.52 6.77 8.99
CA GLN A 78 0.62 5.62 9.87
C GLN A 78 -0.59 4.68 9.74
N MET A 79 -1.80 5.23 9.60
CA MET A 79 -3.00 4.44 9.31
C MET A 79 -2.87 3.70 7.97
N GLU A 80 -2.36 4.36 6.93
CA GLU A 80 -2.13 3.72 5.63
C GLU A 80 -1.15 2.55 5.74
N ILE A 81 -0.07 2.69 6.53
CA ILE A 81 0.87 1.61 6.81
C ILE A 81 0.16 0.44 7.51
N ASP A 82 -0.65 0.72 8.53
CA ASP A 82 -1.41 -0.31 9.25
C ASP A 82 -2.35 -1.07 8.29
N LEU A 83 -3.10 -0.37 7.44
CA LEU A 83 -4.00 -0.97 6.46
C LEU A 83 -3.27 -1.80 5.41
N LYS A 84 -2.12 -1.32 4.91
CA LYS A 84 -1.28 -2.06 3.95
C LYS A 84 -0.75 -3.35 4.55
N ASN A 85 -0.26 -3.30 5.78
CA ASN A 85 0.21 -4.49 6.48
C ASN A 85 -0.93 -5.50 6.70
N LEU A 86 -2.14 -5.05 7.02
CA LEU A 86 -3.30 -5.93 7.11
C LEU A 86 -3.60 -6.61 5.77
N ILE A 87 -3.60 -5.86 4.65
CA ILE A 87 -3.75 -6.44 3.31
C ILE A 87 -2.65 -7.47 3.02
N ASN A 88 -1.39 -7.16 3.34
CA ASN A 88 -0.27 -8.07 3.14
C ASN A 88 -0.46 -9.37 3.95
N LEU A 89 -0.99 -9.29 5.16
CA LEU A 89 -1.36 -10.48 5.95
C LEU A 89 -2.51 -11.25 5.29
N PHE A 90 -3.55 -10.60 4.77
CA PHE A 90 -4.62 -11.29 4.03
C PHE A 90 -4.09 -12.01 2.78
N ARG A 91 -3.21 -11.36 2.01
CA ARG A 91 -2.55 -11.95 0.83
C ARG A 91 -1.70 -13.17 1.23
N PHE A 92 -0.87 -13.03 2.26
CA PHE A 92 -0.01 -14.10 2.77
C PHE A 92 -0.82 -15.32 3.25
N ARG A 93 -1.99 -15.08 3.87
CA ARG A 93 -2.91 -16.15 4.27
C ARG A 93 -3.51 -16.89 3.08
N ALA A 94 -3.85 -16.18 2.01
CA ALA A 94 -4.40 -16.76 0.79
C ALA A 94 -3.34 -17.52 -0.04
N HIS A 95 -2.09 -17.05 0.00
CA HIS A 95 -0.97 -17.60 -0.72
C HIS A 95 0.16 -17.86 0.27
N LYS A 96 0.19 -19.06 0.89
CA LYS A 96 1.30 -19.53 1.75
C LYS A 96 2.55 -19.79 0.88
N ALA A 97 3.05 -18.76 0.22
CA ALA A 97 4.02 -18.84 -0.87
C ALA A 97 5.40 -18.43 -0.36
N GLY A 98 6.09 -19.31 0.37
CA GLY A 98 7.55 -19.35 0.55
C GLY A 98 8.30 -18.14 1.14
N GLU A 99 7.72 -16.94 1.13
CA GLU A 99 8.30 -15.68 1.59
C GLU A 99 8.08 -15.52 3.09
N GLU A 100 9.04 -14.92 3.78
CA GLU A 100 8.83 -14.54 5.17
C GLU A 100 7.91 -13.32 5.22
N ILE A 101 6.73 -13.46 5.81
CA ILE A 101 5.80 -12.34 5.99
C ILE A 101 6.47 -11.09 6.57
N ARG A 102 7.47 -11.27 7.46
CA ARG A 102 8.21 -10.18 8.09
C ARG A 102 8.87 -9.27 7.05
N GLU A 103 9.32 -9.83 5.94
CA GLU A 103 9.88 -9.06 4.84
C GLU A 103 8.81 -8.17 4.23
N LEU A 104 7.58 -8.63 4.03
CA LEU A 104 6.47 -7.85 3.47
C LEU A 104 5.89 -6.76 4.41
N LEU A 105 6.32 -6.71 5.67
CA LEU A 105 5.77 -5.76 6.65
C LEU A 105 6.49 -4.41 6.60
N ILE A 106 5.69 -3.34 6.53
CA ILE A 106 6.15 -1.95 6.52
C ILE A 106 6.18 -1.43 7.97
N PRO A 107 7.35 -1.00 8.49
CA PRO A 107 7.43 -0.40 9.82
C PRO A 107 6.79 1.00 9.89
N GLY A 108 6.41 1.43 11.10
CA GLY A 108 5.98 2.81 11.36
C GLY A 108 4.46 3.03 11.43
N GLY A 109 3.68 1.96 11.38
CA GLY A 109 2.25 1.97 11.69
C GLY A 109 1.95 2.49 13.10
N LYS A 110 0.68 2.87 13.34
CA LYS A 110 0.22 3.42 14.63
C LYS A 110 -0.41 2.34 15.50
N ALA A 111 -1.15 1.43 14.90
CA ALA A 111 -1.94 0.42 15.59
C ALA A 111 -1.14 -0.85 15.86
N PHE A 112 -0.20 -1.19 14.98
CA PHE A 112 0.55 -2.45 15.06
C PHE A 112 2.07 -2.26 14.94
N THR A 113 2.81 -3.02 15.73
CA THR A 113 4.25 -3.21 15.52
C THR A 113 4.52 -4.36 14.54
N VAL A 114 5.71 -4.41 13.95
CA VAL A 114 6.12 -5.51 13.05
C VAL A 114 6.06 -6.86 13.77
N ASP A 115 6.52 -6.94 15.03
CA ASP A 115 6.49 -8.18 15.81
C ASP A 115 5.06 -8.60 16.21
N GLU A 116 4.13 -7.65 16.35
CA GLU A 116 2.71 -7.97 16.53
C GLU A 116 2.10 -8.54 15.24
N LEU A 117 2.36 -7.91 14.10
CA LEU A 117 1.89 -8.37 12.79
C LEU A 117 2.47 -9.75 12.44
N GLN A 118 3.74 -10.00 12.76
CA GLN A 118 4.35 -11.31 12.58
C GLN A 118 3.65 -12.37 13.46
N ARG A 119 3.33 -12.06 14.72
CA ARG A 119 2.53 -12.98 15.56
C ARG A 119 1.13 -13.20 15.01
N MET A 120 0.48 -12.15 14.49
CA MET A 120 -0.84 -12.26 13.88
C MET A 120 -0.83 -13.10 12.61
N SER A 121 0.28 -13.13 11.86
CA SER A 121 0.41 -13.98 10.67
C SER A 121 0.27 -15.49 10.95
N ALA A 122 0.57 -15.91 12.18
CA ALA A 122 0.50 -17.31 12.61
C ALA A 122 -0.91 -17.74 13.06
N ILE A 123 -1.85 -16.81 13.23
CA ILE A 123 -3.23 -17.12 13.61
C ILE A 123 -3.91 -17.76 12.40
N GLU A 124 -4.28 -19.04 12.45
CA GLU A 124 -4.88 -19.71 11.29
C GLU A 124 -6.38 -19.40 11.11
N ASP A 125 -7.13 -19.23 12.19
CA ASP A 125 -8.56 -18.92 12.12
C ASP A 125 -8.79 -17.45 11.71
N LEU A 126 -9.72 -17.25 10.77
CA LEU A 126 -10.02 -15.91 10.25
C LEU A 126 -10.71 -15.03 11.29
N ASN A 127 -11.60 -15.59 12.11
CA ASN A 127 -12.33 -14.81 13.11
C ASN A 127 -11.38 -14.39 14.23
N GLU A 128 -10.51 -15.30 14.69
CA GLU A 128 -9.47 -14.97 15.67
C GLU A 128 -8.52 -13.88 15.16
N PHE A 129 -8.13 -13.93 13.88
CA PHE A 129 -7.30 -12.90 13.26
C PHE A 129 -8.00 -11.53 13.27
N ILE A 130 -9.27 -11.51 12.88
CA ILE A 130 -10.07 -10.29 12.83
C ILE A 130 -10.28 -9.73 14.24
N ASP A 131 -10.55 -10.58 15.22
CA ASP A 131 -10.71 -10.17 16.62
C ASP A 131 -9.40 -9.60 17.18
N ALA A 132 -8.25 -10.16 16.81
CA ALA A 132 -6.95 -9.61 17.18
C ALA A 132 -6.73 -8.22 16.56
N ALA A 133 -7.09 -8.03 15.29
CA ALA A 133 -7.00 -6.74 14.61
C ALA A 133 -7.97 -5.70 15.20
N ARG A 134 -9.21 -6.10 15.51
CA ARG A 134 -10.26 -5.24 16.08
C ARG A 134 -9.85 -4.62 17.41
N LYS A 135 -9.13 -5.36 18.25
CA LYS A 135 -8.62 -4.86 19.55
C LYS A 135 -7.71 -3.62 19.42
N LYS A 136 -7.17 -3.35 18.24
CA LYS A 136 -6.23 -2.25 17.98
C LYS A 136 -6.89 -0.97 17.49
N THR A 137 -8.19 -0.97 17.24
CA THR A 137 -8.92 0.23 16.81
C THR A 137 -10.13 0.51 17.68
N ARG A 138 -10.47 1.79 17.78
CA ARG A 138 -11.75 2.27 18.32
C ARG A 138 -12.62 2.95 17.26
N ASP A 139 -12.15 2.98 16.01
CA ASP A 139 -12.90 3.55 14.90
C ASP A 139 -14.08 2.63 14.55
N PRO A 140 -15.33 3.08 14.72
CA PRO A 140 -16.51 2.29 14.38
C PRO A 140 -16.53 1.86 12.91
N GLU A 141 -15.99 2.68 12.00
CA GLU A 141 -15.97 2.37 10.57
C GLU A 141 -14.95 1.28 10.24
N LEU A 142 -13.79 1.29 10.89
CA LEU A 142 -12.80 0.21 10.76
C LEU A 142 -13.31 -1.09 11.39
N ASN A 143 -14.07 -0.99 12.50
CA ASN A 143 -14.74 -2.16 13.08
C ASN A 143 -15.80 -2.76 12.13
N ALA A 144 -16.59 -1.92 11.47
CA ALA A 144 -17.55 -2.37 10.46
C ALA A 144 -16.82 -3.01 9.26
N LEU A 145 -15.69 -2.44 8.83
CA LEU A 145 -14.84 -3.06 7.82
C LEU A 145 -14.38 -4.45 8.27
N PHE A 146 -13.93 -4.60 9.51
CA PHE A 146 -13.56 -5.91 10.06
C PHE A 146 -14.72 -6.93 10.05
N ASP A 147 -15.97 -6.50 10.26
CA ASP A 147 -17.15 -7.37 10.12
C ASP A 147 -17.31 -7.86 8.67
N GLU A 148 -17.11 -6.98 7.69
CA GLU A 148 -17.18 -7.33 6.27
C GLU A 148 -16.04 -8.27 5.84
N LEU A 149 -14.83 -8.06 6.38
CA LEU A 149 -13.65 -8.90 6.13
C LEU A 149 -13.77 -10.31 6.73
N GLY A 150 -14.64 -10.50 7.73
CA GLY A 150 -14.94 -11.81 8.32
C GLY A 150 -15.81 -12.70 7.45
N GLN A 151 -16.49 -12.11 6.47
CA GLN A 151 -17.17 -12.86 5.43
C GLN A 151 -16.09 -13.37 4.48
N LYS A 152 -15.95 -14.70 4.33
CA LYS A 152 -14.94 -15.33 3.45
C LYS A 152 -15.07 -14.79 2.02
N ARG A 153 -14.28 -13.76 1.70
CA ARG A 153 -14.29 -13.04 0.43
C ARG A 153 -12.96 -13.23 -0.31
N PRO A 154 -12.95 -13.11 -1.64
CA PRO A 154 -11.72 -13.02 -2.40
C PRO A 154 -10.84 -11.85 -1.93
N VAL A 155 -9.52 -12.01 -1.98
CA VAL A 155 -8.55 -10.99 -1.55
C VAL A 155 -8.74 -9.65 -2.28
N HIS A 156 -9.09 -9.67 -3.58
CA HIS A 156 -9.32 -8.43 -4.33
C HIS A 156 -10.51 -7.62 -3.80
N GLU A 157 -11.58 -8.27 -3.31
CA GLU A 157 -12.70 -7.56 -2.70
C GLU A 157 -12.30 -6.95 -1.36
N VAL A 158 -11.49 -7.66 -0.57
CA VAL A 158 -10.90 -7.16 0.67
C VAL A 158 -10.09 -5.88 0.40
N GLU A 159 -9.25 -5.89 -0.63
CA GLU A 159 -8.47 -4.72 -1.04
C GLU A 159 -9.37 -3.54 -1.43
N VAL A 160 -10.44 -3.78 -2.19
CA VAL A 160 -11.41 -2.75 -2.56
C VAL A 160 -12.06 -2.14 -1.32
N LEU A 161 -12.51 -2.95 -0.35
CA LEU A 161 -13.13 -2.46 0.88
C LEU A 161 -12.16 -1.61 1.73
N VAL A 162 -10.92 -2.08 1.89
CA VAL A 162 -9.87 -1.34 2.60
C VAL A 162 -9.56 -0.02 1.90
N THR A 163 -9.50 -0.02 0.57
CA THR A 163 -9.27 1.18 -0.23
C THR A 163 -10.41 2.19 -0.06
N LYS A 164 -11.67 1.74 -0.08
CA LYS A 164 -12.83 2.61 0.16
C LYS A 164 -12.75 3.28 1.53
N TYR A 165 -12.42 2.50 2.56
CA TYR A 165 -12.19 3.05 3.90
C TYR A 165 -11.07 4.09 3.89
N GLN A 166 -9.92 3.80 3.27
CA GLN A 166 -8.80 4.74 3.17
C GLN A 166 -9.20 6.05 2.49
N LEU A 167 -9.92 6.00 1.36
CA LEU A 167 -10.41 7.17 0.65
C LEU A 167 -11.37 8.01 1.49
N LYS A 168 -12.27 7.36 2.24
CA LYS A 168 -13.20 8.04 3.14
C LYS A 168 -12.46 8.75 4.28
N GLN A 169 -11.41 8.14 4.83
CA GLN A 169 -10.57 8.79 5.83
C GLN A 169 -9.82 10.00 5.25
N MET A 170 -9.28 9.88 4.03
CA MET A 170 -8.65 11.01 3.33
C MET A 170 -9.64 12.15 3.08
N GLU A 171 -10.87 11.83 2.64
CA GLU A 171 -11.93 12.82 2.46
C GLU A 171 -12.26 13.52 3.78
N ARG A 172 -12.40 12.77 4.88
CA ARG A 172 -12.67 13.33 6.21
C ARG A 172 -11.55 14.29 6.65
N VAL A 173 -10.29 13.89 6.50
CA VAL A 173 -9.14 14.75 6.81
C VAL A 173 -9.15 16.02 5.96
N SER A 174 -9.48 15.91 4.67
CA SER A 174 -9.58 17.09 3.80
C SER A 174 -10.67 18.09 4.24
N LYS A 175 -11.81 17.59 4.73
CA LYS A 175 -12.92 18.42 5.25
C LYS A 175 -12.58 19.07 6.59
N LEU A 176 -11.72 18.44 7.40
CA LEU A 176 -11.25 19.01 8.67
C LEU A 176 -10.24 20.16 8.45
N TYR A 177 -9.41 20.06 7.41
CA TYR A 177 -8.35 21.03 7.13
C TYR A 177 -8.51 21.66 5.73
N VAL A 178 -9.64 22.33 5.50
CA VAL A 178 -10.03 22.88 4.19
C VAL A 178 -9.02 23.89 3.63
N PHE A 179 -8.31 24.63 4.48
CA PHE A 179 -7.31 25.62 4.07
C PHE A 179 -5.86 25.06 4.10
N SER A 180 -5.70 23.74 3.97
CA SER A 180 -4.40 23.08 3.87
C SER A 180 -4.19 22.44 2.49
N VAL A 181 -3.12 21.64 2.33
CA VAL A 181 -2.88 20.84 1.12
C VAL A 181 -3.80 19.60 1.03
N PHE A 182 -4.48 19.22 2.12
CA PHE A 182 -5.24 17.97 2.18
C PHE A 182 -6.41 17.86 1.18
N PRO A 183 -7.16 18.92 0.86
CA PRO A 183 -8.14 18.87 -0.24
C PRO A 183 -7.51 18.50 -1.58
N ILE A 184 -6.31 18.99 -1.86
CA ILE A 184 -5.58 18.65 -3.10
C ILE A 184 -5.13 17.19 -3.05
N LEU A 185 -4.60 16.71 -1.93
CA LEU A 185 -4.20 15.30 -1.77
C LEU A 185 -5.39 14.36 -1.90
N ALA A 186 -6.53 14.68 -1.27
CA ALA A 186 -7.77 13.92 -1.39
C ALA A 186 -8.26 13.86 -2.83
N TYR A 187 -8.27 15.01 -3.52
CA TYR A 187 -8.61 15.07 -4.94
C TYR A 187 -7.70 14.17 -5.80
N LEU A 188 -6.38 14.25 -5.61
CA LEU A 188 -5.41 13.47 -6.38
C LEU A 188 -5.61 11.96 -6.15
N GLU A 189 -5.83 11.54 -4.90
CA GLU A 189 -6.04 10.12 -4.58
C GLU A 189 -7.39 9.62 -5.12
N MET A 190 -8.47 10.40 -5.00
CA MET A 190 -9.76 10.08 -5.62
C MET A 190 -9.62 9.99 -7.15
N LYS A 191 -8.91 10.92 -7.78
CA LYS A 191 -8.71 10.93 -9.23
C LYS A 191 -7.93 9.71 -9.72
N LYS A 192 -6.94 9.27 -8.95
CA LYS A 192 -6.20 8.02 -9.21
C LYS A 192 -7.13 6.80 -9.24
N TYR A 193 -8.07 6.69 -8.29
CA TYR A 193 -9.02 5.58 -8.28
C TYR A 193 -10.13 5.72 -9.31
N GLU A 194 -10.54 6.94 -9.66
CA GLU A 194 -11.45 7.18 -10.80
C GLU A 194 -10.84 6.62 -12.09
N VAL A 195 -9.56 6.92 -12.36
CA VAL A 195 -8.83 6.39 -13.53
C VAL A 195 -8.68 4.87 -13.45
N THR A 196 -8.40 4.32 -12.27
CA THR A 196 -8.31 2.87 -12.05
C THR A 196 -9.65 2.18 -12.35
N ASN A 197 -10.77 2.74 -11.87
CA ASN A 197 -12.12 2.24 -12.13
C ASN A 197 -12.44 2.26 -13.63
N LEU A 198 -12.17 3.37 -14.32
CA LEU A 198 -12.37 3.47 -15.77
C LEU A 198 -11.55 2.43 -16.53
N ARG A 199 -10.29 2.19 -16.13
CA ARG A 199 -9.44 1.15 -16.73
C ARG A 199 -9.99 -0.25 -16.46
N ALA A 200 -10.46 -0.53 -15.24
CA ALA A 200 -11.07 -1.80 -14.88
C ALA A 200 -12.33 -2.08 -15.71
N ILE A 201 -13.19 -1.07 -15.90
CA ILE A 201 -14.37 -1.16 -16.77
C ILE A 201 -13.97 -1.41 -18.22
N ALA A 202 -13.04 -0.62 -18.76
CA ALA A 202 -12.60 -0.74 -20.15
C ALA A 202 -12.05 -2.14 -20.44
N ARG A 203 -11.10 -2.61 -19.61
CA ARG A 203 -10.53 -3.96 -19.73
C ARG A 203 -11.58 -5.04 -19.51
N GLY A 204 -12.41 -4.91 -18.49
CA GLY A 204 -13.46 -5.89 -18.22
C GLY A 204 -14.43 -6.05 -19.39
N LYS A 205 -14.79 -4.95 -20.05
CA LYS A 205 -15.63 -4.97 -21.25
C LYS A 205 -14.91 -5.55 -22.47
N GLU A 206 -13.65 -5.19 -22.68
CA GLU A 206 -12.81 -5.74 -23.75
C GLU A 206 -12.69 -7.27 -23.67
N TYR A 207 -12.52 -7.82 -22.47
CA TYR A 207 -12.47 -9.27 -22.23
C TYR A 207 -13.85 -9.94 -22.08
N GLY A 208 -14.95 -9.21 -22.28
CA GLY A 208 -16.31 -9.76 -22.20
C GLY A 208 -16.71 -10.25 -20.80
N LEU A 209 -16.14 -9.69 -19.73
CA LEU A 209 -16.48 -10.07 -18.36
C LEU A 209 -17.92 -9.62 -18.00
N PRO A 210 -18.66 -10.42 -17.21
CA PRO A 210 -19.95 -10.02 -16.66
C PRO A 210 -19.83 -8.73 -15.81
N ASN A 211 -20.88 -7.92 -15.81
CA ASN A 211 -20.90 -6.63 -15.10
C ASN A 211 -20.62 -6.80 -13.61
N GLU A 212 -21.19 -7.85 -13.01
CA GLU A 212 -21.09 -8.17 -11.58
C GLU A 212 -19.62 -8.43 -11.21
N ARG A 213 -18.88 -9.11 -12.09
CA ARG A 213 -17.45 -9.36 -11.88
C ARG A 213 -16.62 -8.09 -11.98
N ILE A 214 -16.94 -7.19 -12.92
CA ILE A 214 -16.26 -5.90 -13.05
C ILE A 214 -16.50 -5.05 -11.79
N GLN A 215 -17.75 -5.01 -11.30
CA GLN A 215 -18.14 -4.25 -10.11
C GLN A 215 -17.33 -4.62 -8.87
N GLY A 216 -16.96 -5.90 -8.71
CA GLY A 216 -16.09 -6.36 -7.62
C GLY A 216 -14.68 -5.73 -7.58
N TYR A 217 -14.23 -5.13 -8.68
CA TYR A 217 -12.94 -4.43 -8.75
C TYR A 217 -13.06 -2.90 -8.62
N LEU A 218 -14.28 -2.36 -8.50
CA LEU A 218 -14.47 -0.91 -8.50
C LEU A 218 -14.41 -0.33 -7.10
N VAL A 219 -13.50 0.62 -6.92
CA VAL A 219 -13.39 1.46 -5.73
C VAL A 219 -14.33 2.65 -5.92
N MET A 220 -15.63 2.41 -5.78
CA MET A 220 -16.68 3.45 -5.78
C MET A 220 -16.99 3.93 -4.37
#